data_AF-A0A1C6TDH8-F1
#
_entry.id   AF-A0A1C6TDH8-F1
#
_cell.length_a   1.000
_cell.length_b   1.000
_cell.length_c   1.000
_cell.angle_alpha   90.00
_cell.angle_beta   90.00
_cell.angle_gamma   90.00
#
_symmetry.space_group_name_H-M   'P 1'
#
loop_
_entity.id
_entity.type
_entity.pdbx_description
1 polymer ?
#
loop_
_entity_poly.entity_id
_entity_poly.type
_entity_poly.pdbx_seq_one_letter_code
_entity_poly.pdbx_strand_id
1 'polypeptide(L)' 'MGRRFLIQLPVTADDLTTAVRVARVIARSLSFHHLVECDEATVDHPAVRHPAFCPGQLPNGRRCLLRPDHDGECTRRLPR' A
#
# COMPACT_ATOMS: atom_id res chain seq x y z
N MET A 1 -17.14 16.53 -2.90
CA MET A 1 -15.69 16.75 -2.77
C MET A 1 -15.26 16.25 -1.40
N GLY A 2 -14.55 15.12 -1.35
CA GLY A 2 -14.01 14.59 -0.09
C GLY A 2 -12.65 15.21 0.20
N ARG A 3 -12.43 15.65 1.44
CA ARG A 3 -11.09 16.06 1.91
C ARG A 3 -10.28 14.80 2.17
N ARG A 4 -9.06 14.72 1.66
CA ARG A 4 -8.14 13.60 1.91
C ARG A 4 -7.24 13.97 3.09
N PHE A 5 -7.10 13.05 4.03
CA PHE A 5 -6.23 13.19 5.19
C PHE A 5 -5.22 12.03 5.19
N LEU A 6 -4.01 12.31 5.65
CA LEU A 6 -2.93 11.32 5.75
C LEU A 6 -2.74 10.95 7.22
N ILE A 7 -2.68 9.65 7.50
CA ILE A 7 -2.36 9.11 8.82
C ILE A 7 -0.99 8.45 8.72
N GLN A 8 -0.01 8.96 9.46
CA GLN A 8 1.33 8.37 9.54
C GLN A 8 1.41 7.47 10.77
N LEU A 9 1.72 6.19 10.57
CA LEU A 9 1.95 5.22 11.64
C LEU A 9 3.44 4.85 11.67
N PRO A 10 4.22 5.33 12.66
CA PRO A 10 5.61 4.93 12.78
C PRO A 10 5.70 3.44 13.15
N VAL A 11 6.62 2.73 12.50
CA VAL A 11 6.91 1.32 12.76
C VAL A 11 8.42 1.13 12.89
N THR A 12 8.84 0.29 13.82
CA THR A 12 10.24 -0.13 13.94
C THR A 12 10.46 -1.38 13.09
N ALA A 13 11.43 -1.33 12.18
CA ALA A 13 11.82 -2.45 11.33
C ALA A 13 13.33 -2.38 11.06
N ASP A 14 13.97 -3.53 10.90
CA ASP A 14 15.41 -3.62 10.65
C ASP A 14 15.80 -3.15 9.24
N ASP A 15 14.86 -3.21 8.30
CA ASP A 15 15.06 -2.86 6.90
C ASP A 15 13.76 -2.40 6.21
N LEU A 16 13.90 -1.76 5.03
CA LEU A 16 12.79 -1.24 4.23
C LEU A 16 11.83 -2.33 3.76
N THR A 17 12.32 -3.53 3.41
CA THR A 17 11.47 -4.63 2.96
C THR A 17 10.55 -5.08 4.08
N THR A 18 11.07 -5.18 5.30
CA THR A 18 10.30 -5.50 6.50
C THR A 18 9.26 -4.42 6.79
N ALA A 19 9.64 -3.13 6.72
CA ALA A 19 8.71 -2.01 6.87
C ALA A 19 7.56 -2.05 5.83
N VAL A 20 7.87 -2.30 4.55
CA VAL A 20 6.87 -2.44 3.47
C VAL A 20 5.93 -3.62 3.72
N ARG A 21 6.44 -4.75 4.21
CA ARG A 21 5.62 -5.91 4.58
C ARG A 21 4.64 -5.57 5.70
N VAL A 22 5.10 -4.90 6.76
CA VAL A 22 4.24 -4.45 7.87
C VAL A 22 3.17 -3.48 7.35
N ALA A 23 3.56 -2.49 6.53
CA ALA A 23 2.61 -1.54 5.93
C ALA A 23 1.53 -2.24 5.10
N ARG A 24 1.89 -3.27 4.30
CA ARG A 24 0.91 -4.07 3.56
C ARG A 24 -0.04 -4.82 4.48
N VAL A 25 0.44 -5.38 5.60
CA VAL A 25 -0.42 -6.09 6.56
C VAL A 25 -1.41 -5.13 7.21
N ILE A 26 -0.96 -3.96 7.65
CA ILE A 26 -1.81 -2.91 8.23
C ILE A 26 -2.83 -2.41 7.20
N ALA A 27 -2.41 -2.09 5.98
CA ALA A 27 -3.33 -1.67 4.94
C ALA A 27 -4.37 -2.76 4.63
N ARG A 28 -3.96 -4.04 4.57
CA ARG A 28 -4.87 -5.16 4.36
C ARG A 28 -5.87 -5.32 5.50
N SER A 29 -5.46 -5.18 6.76
CA SER A 29 -6.37 -5.29 7.90
C SER A 29 -7.42 -4.19 7.94
N LEU A 30 -7.14 -3.02 7.33
CA LEU A 30 -8.07 -1.90 7.21
C LEU A 30 -8.90 -1.91 5.93
N SER A 31 -8.66 -2.87 5.01
CA SER A 31 -9.29 -2.91 3.68
C SER A 31 -10.81 -3.10 3.69
N PHE A 32 -11.39 -3.51 4.81
CA PHE A 32 -12.85 -3.57 5.01
C PHE A 32 -13.49 -2.18 5.15
N HIS A 33 -12.69 -1.15 5.45
CA HIS A 33 -13.18 0.21 5.69
C HIS A 33 -13.11 1.05 4.41
N HIS A 34 -14.26 1.56 3.95
CA HIS A 34 -14.38 2.32 2.69
C HIS A 34 -13.64 3.67 2.68
N LEU A 35 -13.26 4.19 3.85
CA LEU A 35 -12.48 5.43 4.00
C LEU A 35 -10.96 5.24 3.81
N VAL A 36 -10.46 4.00 3.76
CA VAL A 36 -9.02 3.72 3.72
C VAL A 36 -8.62 3.24 2.33
N GLU A 37 -7.92 4.11 1.60
CA GLU A 37 -7.36 3.80 0.28
C GLU A 37 -6.04 3.04 0.43
N CYS A 38 -6.17 1.74 0.71
CA CYS A 38 -5.05 0.84 1.01
C CYS A 38 -4.02 0.79 -0.12
N ASP A 39 -4.46 0.94 -1.37
CA ASP A 39 -3.62 0.93 -2.56
C ASP A 39 -2.75 2.19 -2.74
N GLU A 40 -2.87 3.16 -1.83
CA GLU A 40 -2.01 4.33 -1.72
C GLU A 40 -1.07 4.31 -0.51
N ALA A 41 -1.01 3.21 0.24
CA ALA A 41 -0.12 3.10 1.40
C ALA A 41 1.35 3.26 1.00
N THR A 42 2.10 4.00 1.82
CA THR A 42 3.53 4.29 1.59
C THR A 42 4.34 4.13 2.87
N VAL A 43 5.60 3.76 2.72
CA VAL A 43 6.60 3.73 3.78
C VAL A 43 7.57 4.87 3.56
N ASP A 44 7.71 5.74 4.56
CA ASP A 44 8.70 6.81 4.54
C ASP A 44 9.97 6.32 5.27
N HIS A 45 11.10 6.31 4.58
CA HIS A 45 12.45 6.15 5.16
C HIS A 45 13.20 7.44 4.84
N PRO A 46 13.97 8.07 5.75
CA PRO A 46 14.35 9.49 5.69
C PRO A 46 14.56 10.03 4.27
N ALA A 47 13.66 10.94 3.87
CA ALA A 47 13.55 11.62 2.57
C ALA A 47 13.04 10.82 1.34
N VAL A 48 12.74 9.52 1.46
CA VAL A 48 12.21 8.70 0.36
C VAL A 48 10.89 8.03 0.74
N ARG A 49 9.86 8.28 -0.09
CA ARG A 49 8.53 7.68 0.04
C ARG A 49 8.46 6.44 -0.87
N HIS A 50 8.41 5.26 -0.27
CA HIS A 50 8.32 3.99 -0.97
C HIS A 50 6.86 3.51 -1.02
N PRO A 51 6.29 3.19 -2.20
CA PRO A 51 4.95 2.64 -2.26
C PRO A 51 4.93 1.23 -1.68
N ALA A 52 3.96 0.93 -0.79
CA ALA A 52 3.82 -0.40 -0.21
C ALA A 52 3.18 -1.40 -1.18
N PHE A 53 2.54 -0.89 -2.24
CA PHE A 53 1.85 -1.64 -3.28
C PHE A 53 2.35 -1.25 -4.67
N CYS A 54 2.08 -2.11 -5.65
CA CYS A 54 2.41 -1.83 -7.04
C CYS A 54 1.70 -0.55 -7.53
N PRO A 55 2.42 0.41 -8.14
CA PRO A 55 1.85 1.68 -8.61
C PRO A 55 0.98 1.53 -9.87
N GLY A 56 0.95 0.34 -10.48
CA GLY A 56 0.19 0.04 -11.69
C GLY A 56 -1.31 0.31 -11.51
N GLN A 57 -1.89 1.02 -12.48
CA GLN A 57 -3.32 1.30 -12.53
C GLN A 57 -4.09 0.19 -13.26
N LEU A 58 -5.23 -0.19 -12.70
CA LEU A 58 -6.16 -1.15 -13.28
C LEU A 58 -7.21 -0.42 -14.14
N PRO A 59 -7.88 -1.13 -15.07
CA PRO A 59 -8.92 -0.54 -15.93
C PRO A 59 -10.08 0.12 -15.16
N ASN A 60 -10.27 -0.26 -13.89
CA ASN A 60 -11.29 0.33 -13.01
C ASN A 60 -10.82 1.60 -12.27
N GLY A 61 -9.67 2.16 -12.66
CA GLY A 61 -9.15 3.42 -12.11
C GLY A 61 -8.52 3.31 -10.72
N ARG A 62 -8.39 2.11 -10.12
CA ARG A 62 -7.63 1.94 -8.87
C ARG A 62 -6.30 1.23 -9.07
N ARG A 63 -5.46 1.22 -8.03
CA ARG A 63 -4.14 0.60 -8.09
C ARG A 63 -4.16 -0.89 -7.74
N CYS A 64 -3.10 -1.56 -8.16
CA CYS A 64 -2.82 -2.96 -7.89
C CYS A 64 -2.56 -3.18 -6.38
N LEU A 65 -3.00 -4.34 -5.84
CA LEU A 65 -2.77 -4.71 -4.44
C LEU A 65 -1.61 -5.72 -4.24
N LEU A 66 -0.87 -6.01 -5.31
CA LEU A 66 0.36 -6.81 -5.25
C LEU A 66 1.55 -5.96 -4.79
N ARG A 67 2.68 -6.63 -4.50
CA ARG A 67 3.92 -5.94 -4.08
C ARG A 67 4.49 -5.14 -5.26
N PRO A 68 5.29 -4.08 -5.03
CA PRO A 68 6.13 -3.52 -6.08
C PRO A 68 6.96 -4.62 -6.76
N ASP A 69 7.17 -4.50 -8.07
CA ASP A 69 7.97 -5.45 -8.87
C ASP A 69 7.50 -6.91 -8.74
N HIS A 70 6.17 -7.12 -8.72
CA HIS A 70 5.61 -8.47 -8.77
C HIS A 70 5.67 -9.03 -10.20
N ASP A 71 5.83 -10.35 -10.30
CA ASP A 71 5.65 -11.06 -11.55
C ASP A 71 4.14 -11.23 -11.85
N GLY A 72 3.78 -11.28 -13.13
CA GLY A 72 2.41 -11.49 -13.60
C GLY A 72 1.55 -10.21 -13.72
N GLU A 73 0.29 -10.38 -14.11
CA GLU A 73 -0.62 -9.26 -14.37
C GLU A 73 -1.04 -8.52 -13.09
N CYS A 74 -1.19 -7.20 -13.19
CA CYS A 74 -1.69 -6.38 -12.08
C CYS A 74 -3.10 -6.84 -11.69
N THR A 75 -3.33 -6.99 -10.39
CA THR A 75 -4.64 -7.41 -9.87
C THR A 75 -5.03 -6.68 -8.60
N ARG A 76 -6.34 -6.56 -8.41
CA ARG A 76 -6.93 -6.08 -7.17
C ARG A 76 -7.35 -7.20 -6.22
N ARG A 77 -7.23 -8.45 -6.66
CA ARG A 77 -7.51 -9.58 -5.77
C ARG A 77 -6.33 -9.71 -4.82
N LEU A 78 -6.61 -9.58 -3.53
CA LEU A 78 -5.67 -9.97 -2.48
C LEU A 78 -5.49 -11.49 -2.60
N PRO A 79 -4.29 -12.01 -2.93
CA PRO A 79 -4.03 -13.42 -2.72
C PRO A 79 -4.19 -13.67 -1.21
N ARG A 80 -5.11 -14.58 -0.87
CA ARG A 80 -5.23 -15.10 0.50
C ARG A 80 -4.01 -15.95 0.82
#